data_AF-A0A0S6X4F5-F1
#
_entry.id   AF-A0A0S6X4F5-F1
#
_cell.length_a   1.000
_cell.length_b   1.000
_cell.length_c   1.000
_cell.angle_alpha   90.00
_cell.angle_beta   90.00
_cell.angle_gamma   90.00
#
_symmetry.space_group_name_H-M   'P 1'
#
loop_
_entity.id
_entity.type
_entity.pdbx_description
1 polymer ?
#
loop_
_entity_poly.entity_id
_entity_poly.type
_entity_poly.pdbx_seq_one_letter_code
_entity_poly.pdbx_strand_id
1 'polypeptide(L)'
;MALINPKSQAARATAMPGALHHLKATPETVHWGYFSPEIKPVLRVKSGDLIHGEAITHHAGDDPDLMFDENIKRIFTEIDPSTRAPAATS
;
A
#
# COMPACT_ATOMS: atom_id res chain seq x y z
N MET A 1 8.18 33.45 -12.94
CA MET A 1 9.55 33.07 -13.37
C MET A 1 9.97 31.88 -12.51
N ALA A 2 9.83 30.65 -13.01
CA ALA A 2 10.17 29.44 -12.25
C ALA A 2 11.66 29.17 -12.40
N LEU A 3 12.38 29.09 -11.28
CA LEU A 3 13.76 28.64 -11.21
C LEU A 3 13.79 27.13 -11.43
N ILE A 4 14.02 26.70 -12.67
CA ILE A 4 14.36 25.30 -12.95
C ILE A 4 15.82 25.11 -12.53
N ASN A 5 16.04 24.36 -11.45
CA ASN A 5 17.37 23.95 -11.01
C ASN A 5 17.88 22.83 -11.93
N PRO A 6 18.90 23.05 -12.78
CA PRO A 6 19.38 22.04 -13.72
C PRO A 6 20.00 20.82 -13.00
N LYS A 7 20.35 20.92 -11.72
CA LYS A 7 20.81 19.77 -10.92
C LYS A 7 19.72 18.75 -10.62
N SER A 8 18.43 19.11 -10.70
CA SER A 8 17.34 18.16 -10.46
C SER A 8 17.10 17.21 -11.64
N GLN A 9 17.44 17.62 -12.86
CA GLN A 9 17.34 16.75 -14.05
C GLN A 9 18.47 15.72 -14.11
N ALA A 10 19.68 16.07 -13.68
CA ALA A 10 20.83 15.13 -13.66
C ALA A 10 20.62 13.95 -12.68
N ALA A 11 19.82 14.13 -11.62
CA ALA A 11 19.51 13.08 -10.66
C ALA A 11 18.47 12.06 -11.17
N ARG A 12 17.77 12.36 -12.27
CA ARG A 12 16.87 11.43 -12.94
C ARG A 12 17.62 10.65 -14.03
N ALA A 13 18.88 10.30 -13.76
CA ALA A 13 19.44 9.12 -14.41
C ALA A 13 18.44 7.99 -14.18
N THR A 14 18.09 7.25 -15.24
CA THR A 14 17.26 6.05 -15.16
C THR A 14 18.06 4.99 -14.39
N ALA A 15 18.18 5.18 -13.08
CA ALA A 15 18.82 4.22 -12.20
C ALA A 15 17.98 2.96 -12.32
N MET A 16 18.61 1.90 -12.84
CA MET A 16 17.97 0.59 -12.85
C MET A 16 17.65 0.23 -11.40
N PRO A 17 16.41 -0.19 -11.10
CA PRO A 17 16.04 -0.61 -9.76
C PRO A 17 17.02 -1.65 -9.23
N GLY A 18 17.43 -1.52 -7.97
CA GLY A 18 18.27 -2.53 -7.30
C GLY A 18 17.54 -3.86 -7.13
N ALA A 19 16.24 -3.79 -6.81
CA ALA A 19 15.33 -4.92 -6.73
C ALA A 19 13.87 -4.50 -6.99
N LEU A 20 13.02 -5.49 -7.29
CA LEU A 20 11.56 -5.36 -7.30
C LEU A 20 10.97 -6.19 -6.15
N HIS A 21 10.31 -5.53 -5.21
CA HIS A 21 9.62 -6.14 -4.07
C HIS A 21 8.12 -6.27 -4.36
N HIS A 22 7.50 -7.36 -3.93
CA HIS A 22 6.06 -7.56 -4.05
C HIS A 22 5.43 -7.51 -2.66
N LEU A 23 4.54 -6.54 -2.44
CA LEU A 23 3.77 -6.41 -1.21
C LEU A 23 2.32 -6.75 -1.51
N LYS A 24 1.95 -7.99 -1.22
CA LYS A 24 0.59 -8.50 -1.40
C LYS A 24 -0.36 -7.88 -0.40
N ALA A 25 -1.62 -7.72 -0.78
CA ALA A 25 -2.66 -7.26 0.13
C ALA A 25 -3.22 -8.46 0.90
N THR A 26 -2.89 -8.56 2.18
CA THR A 26 -3.28 -9.66 3.08
C THR A 26 -3.63 -9.07 4.46
N PRO A 27 -4.34 -9.79 5.35
CA PRO A 27 -4.66 -9.28 6.69
C PRO A 27 -3.44 -8.80 7.48
N GLU A 28 -2.26 -9.36 7.22
CA GLU A 28 -1.02 -9.02 7.90
C GLU A 28 -0.32 -7.78 7.32
N THR A 29 -0.71 -7.35 6.13
CA THR A 29 -0.02 -6.29 5.36
C THR A 29 -0.89 -5.06 5.10
N VAL A 30 -2.18 -5.09 5.45
CA VAL A 30 -3.10 -3.97 5.29
C VAL A 30 -3.66 -3.49 6.63
N HIS A 31 -3.99 -2.21 6.69
CA HIS A 31 -4.76 -1.62 7.78
C HIS A 31 -5.96 -0.90 7.20
N TRP A 32 -7.10 -0.97 7.90
CA TRP A 32 -8.36 -0.46 7.38
C TRP A 32 -8.77 0.82 8.10
N GLY A 33 -8.61 1.94 7.40
CA GLY A 33 -9.21 3.22 7.80
C GLY A 33 -8.36 4.10 8.72
N TYR A 34 -7.11 3.74 9.02
CA TYR A 34 -6.23 4.54 9.89
C TYR A 34 -4.75 4.47 9.49
N PHE A 35 -3.99 5.46 9.95
CA PHE A 35 -2.52 5.46 9.96
C PHE A 35 -2.05 5.60 11.41
N SER A 36 -1.04 4.82 11.82
CA SER A 36 -0.43 4.97 13.15
C SER A 36 1.08 4.74 13.07
N PRO A 37 1.91 5.59 13.71
CA PRO A 37 3.36 5.41 13.77
C PRO A 37 3.78 4.23 14.66
N GLU A 38 2.87 3.71 15.49
CA GLU A 38 3.13 2.58 16.38
C GLU A 38 3.06 1.24 15.66
N ILE A 39 2.51 1.22 14.44
CA ILE A 39 2.41 0.02 13.61
C ILE A 39 3.82 -0.36 13.13
N LYS A 40 4.18 -1.63 13.32
CA LYS A 40 5.44 -2.16 12.79
C LYS A 40 5.42 -2.19 11.26
N PRO A 41 6.48 -1.74 10.58
CA PRO A 41 6.53 -1.79 9.13
C PRO A 41 6.56 -3.23 8.64
N VAL A 42 5.75 -3.53 7.63
CA VAL A 42 5.64 -4.86 7.00
C VAL A 42 6.72 -5.11 5.95
N LEU A 43 7.36 -4.04 5.46
CA LEU A 43 8.46 -4.09 4.50
C LEU A 43 9.43 -2.92 4.73
N ARG A 44 10.74 -3.18 4.62
CA ARG A 44 11.81 -2.16 4.59
C ARG A 44 12.63 -2.36 3.32
N VAL A 45 12.75 -1.33 2.49
CA VAL A 45 13.46 -1.40 1.21
C VAL A 45 14.63 -0.41 1.16
N LYS A 46 15.58 -0.64 0.26
CA LYS A 46 16.68 0.29 0.02
C LYS A 46 16.20 1.42 -0.90
N SER A 47 16.80 2.60 -0.76
CA SER A 47 16.53 3.71 -1.67
C SER A 47 16.88 3.32 -3.11
N GLY A 48 15.95 3.56 -4.04
CA GLY A 48 16.09 3.19 -5.45
C GLY A 48 15.51 1.82 -5.83
N ASP A 49 15.04 1.02 -4.87
CA ASP A 49 14.27 -0.20 -5.16
C ASP A 49 12.84 0.12 -5.60
N LEU A 50 12.20 -0.79 -6.33
CA LEU A 50 10.78 -0.71 -6.69
C LEU A 50 9.91 -1.60 -5.79
N ILE A 51 8.67 -1.16 -5.58
CA ILE A 51 7.63 -1.94 -4.89
C ILE A 51 6.42 -2.07 -5.82
N HIS A 52 6.00 -3.31 -6.07
CA HIS A 52 4.67 -3.62 -6.54
C HIS A 52 3.77 -3.85 -5.32
N GLY A 53 2.99 -2.85 -4.97
CA GLY A 53 2.03 -2.92 -3.86
C GLY A 53 0.64 -3.21 -4.37
N GLU A 54 0.01 -4.24 -3.83
CA GLU A 54 -1.40 -4.52 -4.04
C GLU A 54 -2.24 -3.68 -3.06
N ALA A 55 -3.36 -3.16 -3.55
CA ALA A 55 -4.34 -2.43 -2.75
C ALA A 55 -5.74 -2.90 -3.11
N ILE A 56 -6.63 -2.92 -2.13
CA ILE A 56 -8.00 -3.39 -2.28
C ILE A 56 -8.95 -2.24 -1.97
N THR A 57 -10.02 -2.12 -2.76
CA THR A 57 -11.08 -1.17 -2.47
C THR A 57 -11.90 -1.62 -1.26
N HIS A 58 -12.21 -0.68 -0.36
CA HIS A 58 -13.07 -0.97 0.80
C HIS A 58 -14.50 -1.39 0.41
N HIS A 59 -14.91 -1.07 -0.82
CA HIS A 59 -16.18 -1.49 -1.43
C HIS A 59 -16.16 -2.91 -2.00
N ALA A 60 -15.06 -3.66 -1.89
CA ALA A 60 -15.01 -5.02 -2.44
C ALA A 60 -16.07 -5.95 -1.82
N GLY A 61 -16.60 -5.60 -0.65
CA GLY A 61 -17.70 -6.34 -0.01
C GLY A 61 -19.09 -6.08 -0.60
N ASP A 62 -19.23 -5.15 -1.56
CA ASP A 62 -20.53 -4.81 -2.15
C ASP A 62 -21.05 -5.94 -3.07
N ASP A 63 -20.16 -6.70 -3.72
CA ASP A 63 -20.50 -7.91 -4.49
C ASP A 63 -19.39 -8.98 -4.32
N PRO A 64 -19.41 -9.76 -3.22
CA PRO A 64 -18.34 -10.69 -2.89
C PRO A 64 -18.11 -11.79 -3.93
N ASP A 65 -19.16 -12.22 -4.64
CA ASP A 65 -19.06 -13.31 -5.62
C ASP A 65 -18.22 -12.92 -6.85
N LEU A 66 -18.17 -11.62 -7.17
CA LEU A 66 -17.39 -11.08 -8.28
C LEU A 66 -16.09 -10.42 -7.83
N MET A 67 -16.05 -9.88 -6.61
CA MET A 67 -14.96 -9.03 -6.15
C MET A 67 -14.00 -9.72 -5.18
N PHE A 68 -14.35 -10.86 -4.59
CA PHE A 68 -13.44 -11.56 -3.67
C PHE A 68 -12.56 -12.55 -4.42
N ASP A 69 -11.25 -12.37 -4.28
CA ASP A 69 -10.32 -13.48 -4.29
C ASP A 69 -10.11 -14.00 -2.85
N GLU A 70 -9.25 -15.02 -2.69
CA GLU A 70 -8.94 -15.60 -1.38
C GLU A 70 -8.34 -14.57 -0.41
N ASN A 71 -7.50 -13.64 -0.87
CA ASN A 71 -6.89 -12.65 0.01
C ASN A 71 -7.88 -11.58 0.45
N ILE A 72 -8.74 -11.13 -0.46
CA ILE A 72 -9.81 -10.18 -0.16
C ILE A 72 -10.78 -10.81 0.84
N LYS A 73 -11.18 -12.06 0.61
CA LYS A 73 -12.02 -12.80 1.56
C LYS A 73 -11.39 -12.83 2.95
N ARG A 74 -10.10 -13.20 3.05
CA ARG A 74 -9.36 -13.18 4.31
C ARG A 74 -9.35 -11.81 4.97
N ILE A 75 -9.11 -10.73 4.22
CA ILE A 75 -9.14 -9.36 4.75
C ILE A 75 -10.50 -9.02 5.35
N PHE A 76 -11.59 -9.38 4.66
CA PHE A 76 -12.94 -9.11 5.14
C PHE A 76 -13.37 -10.02 6.30
N THR A 77 -12.75 -11.17 6.51
CA THR A 77 -13.11 -12.10 7.60
C THR A 77 -12.17 -12.04 8.81
N GLU A 78 -10.88 -11.81 8.61
CA GLU A 78 -9.84 -11.90 9.66
C GLU A 78 -9.55 -10.56 10.33
N ILE A 79 -9.74 -9.42 9.63
CA ILE A 79 -9.60 -8.11 10.25
C ILE A 79 -10.82 -7.83 11.10
N ASP A 80 -10.64 -7.65 12.42
CA ASP A 80 -11.74 -7.33 13.33
C ASP A 80 -12.53 -6.09 12.86
N PRO A 81 -13.83 -6.21 12.55
CA PRO A 81 -14.67 -5.09 12.15
C PRO A 81 -14.64 -3.89 13.10
N SER A 82 -14.45 -4.12 14.41
CA SER A 82 -14.40 -3.05 15.42
C SER A 82 -13.16 -2.16 15.29
N THR A 83 -12.11 -2.67 14.64
CA THR A 83 -10.85 -1.94 14.38
C THR A 83 -10.85 -1.21 13.04
N ARG A 84 -11.88 -1.44 12.20
CA ARG A 84 -12.02 -0.78 10.90
C ARG A 84 -12.59 0.61 11.11
N ALA A 85 -11.78 1.63 10.88
CA ALA A 85 -12.25 3.00 10.97
C ALA A 85 -12.96 3.43 9.67
N PRO A 86 -13.97 4.32 9.75
CA PRO A 86 -14.49 4.97 8.56
C PRO A 86 -13.35 5.71 7.86
N ALA A 87 -13.22 5.54 6.54
CA ALA A 87 -12.14 6.16 5.79
C ALA A 87 -12.11 7.67 6.06
N ALA A 88 -11.01 8.14 6.66
CA ALA A 88 -10.74 9.52 7.06
C ALA A 88 -11.50 10.05 8.30
N THR A 89 -11.04 9.66 9.49
CA THR A 89 -11.01 10.56 10.67
C THR A 89 -9.68 10.42 11.38
N SER A 90 -8.70 11.22 10.98
CA SER A 90 -7.45 11.46 11.69
C SER A 90 -7.17 12.95 11.67
#